data_AF-A0A3B7MS39-F1
#
_entry.id   AF-A0A3B7MS39-F1
#
_cell.length_a   1.000
_cell.length_b   1.000
_cell.length_c   1.000
_cell.angle_alpha   90.00
_cell.angle_beta   90.00
_cell.angle_gamma   90.00
#
_symmetry.space_group_name_H-M   'P 1'
#
loop_
_entity.id
_entity.type
_entity.pdbx_description
1 polymer ?
#
loop_
_entity_poly.entity_id
_entity_poly.type
_entity_poly.pdbx_seq_one_letter_code
_entity_poly.pdbx_strand_id
1 'polypeptide(L)' 'MLQQGVPAHARIIEIESKYELLKGYVELQLWVMIRLQERLLYQQVHTMVAAENIPVTGAVVPIRVLPENTSSILILS' A
#
# COMPACT_ATOMS: atom_id res chain seq x y z
N MET A 1 9.17 -11.14 -2.50
CA MET A 1 9.84 -10.10 -3.33
C MET A 1 9.59 -8.69 -2.80
N LEU A 2 8.36 -8.26 -2.49
CA LEU A 2 8.09 -6.92 -1.93
C LEU A 2 8.88 -6.57 -0.65
N GLN A 3 9.23 -7.55 0.20
CA GLN A 3 10.12 -7.31 1.35
C GLN A 3 11.53 -6.80 0.96
N GLN A 4 11.98 -7.06 -0.27
CA GLN A 4 13.22 -6.55 -0.85
C GLN A 4 12.99 -5.25 -1.65
N GLY A 5 11.75 -4.78 -1.74
CA GLY A 5 11.40 -3.55 -2.45
C GLY A 5 12.03 -2.30 -1.83
N VAL A 6 12.06 -1.23 -2.61
CA VAL A 6 12.60 0.06 -2.19
C VAL A 6 11.69 0.68 -1.12
N PRO A 7 12.25 1.15 0.01
CA PRO A 7 11.46 1.82 1.03
C PRO A 7 10.93 3.16 0.52
N ALA A 8 9.67 3.44 0.78
CA ALA A 8 9.01 4.68 0.40
C ALA A 8 7.91 5.04 1.40
N HIS A 9 7.23 6.17 1.16
CA HIS A 9 6.02 6.56 1.87
C HIS A 9 4.88 6.70 0.87
N ALA A 10 3.70 6.23 1.28
CA ALA A 10 2.47 6.39 0.52
C ALA A 10 1.45 7.17 1.37
N ARG A 11 0.83 8.18 0.77
CA ARG A 11 -0.41 8.75 1.31
C ARG A 11 -1.59 7.97 0.75
N ILE A 12 -2.43 7.45 1.63
CA ILE A 12 -3.68 6.80 1.25
C ILE A 12 -4.67 7.88 0.84
N ILE A 13 -5.22 7.76 -0.36
CA ILE A 13 -6.17 8.74 -0.91
C ILE A 13 -7.58 8.20 -0.82
N GLU A 14 -7.76 6.91 -1.11
CA GLU A 14 -9.05 6.24 -1.04
C GLU A 14 -8.84 4.73 -0.82
N ILE A 15 -9.77 4.12 -0.08
CA ILE A 15 -9.90 2.67 0.06
C ILE A 15 -11.11 2.27 -0.76
N GLU A 16 -10.88 1.68 -1.94
CA GLU A 16 -11.94 1.39 -2.91
C GLU A 16 -12.67 0.10 -2.57
N SER A 17 -11.91 -0.93 -2.18
CA SER A 17 -12.48 -2.22 -1.82
C SER A 17 -11.72 -2.86 -0.66
N LYS A 18 -12.49 -3.57 0.18
CA LYS A 18 -12.01 -4.33 1.33
C LYS A 18 -12.55 -5.75 1.18
N TYR A 19 -11.66 -6.71 0.96
CA TYR A 19 -12.01 -8.12 0.95
C TYR A 19 -11.43 -8.79 2.19
N GLU A 20 -12.31 -9.25 3.08
CA GLU A 20 -11.87 -9.98 4.26
C GLU A 20 -11.40 -11.38 3.86
N LEU A 21 -10.16 -11.69 4.20
CA LEU A 21 -9.60 -13.03 4.03
C LEU A 21 -9.68 -13.79 5.37
N LEU A 22 -9.71 -15.13 5.27
CA LEU A 22 -9.59 -15.99 6.44
C LEU A 22 -8.20 -15.80 7.08
N LYS A 23 -8.14 -15.89 8.43
CA LYS A 23 -6.92 -15.79 9.28
C LYS A 23 -6.42 -14.38 9.61
N GLY A 24 -7.31 -13.39 9.71
CA GLY A 24 -6.96 -12.07 10.28
C GLY A 24 -6.22 -11.13 9.32
N TYR A 25 -6.19 -11.46 8.03
CA TYR A 25 -5.67 -10.59 6.98
C TYR A 25 -6.81 -10.06 6.11
N VAL A 26 -6.60 -8.90 5.52
CA VAL A 26 -7.53 -8.21 4.65
C VAL A 26 -6.79 -7.79 3.39
N GLU A 27 -7.38 -8.08 2.25
CA GLU A 27 -6.92 -7.56 0.96
C GLU A 27 -7.60 -6.22 0.70
N LEU A 28 -6.78 -5.24 0.31
CA LEU A 28 -7.20 -3.87 0.06
C LEU A 28 -6.81 -3.46 -1.36
N GLN A 29 -7.74 -2.80 -2.03
CA GLN A 29 -7.49 -2.01 -3.23
C GLN A 29 -7.55 -0.54 -2.86
N LEU A 30 -6.43 0.16 -3.07
CA LEU A 30 -6.20 1.50 -2.54
C LEU A 30 -5.79 2.44 -3.66
N TRP A 31 -6.27 3.68 -3.65
CA TRP A 31 -5.62 4.76 -4.37
C TRP A 31 -4.57 5.39 -3.47
N VAL A 32 -3.35 5.47 -3.96
CA VAL A 32 -2.21 5.97 -3.19
C VAL A 32 -1.41 6.99 -3.97
N MET A 33 -0.82 7.91 -3.23
CA MET A 33 0.19 8.84 -3.72
C MET A 33 1.54 8.44 -3.13
N ILE A 34 2.48 8.01 -3.97
CA ILE A 34 3.80 7.52 -3.57
C ILE A 34 4.86 8.52 -4.01
N ARG A 35 5.79 8.85 -3.11
CA ARG A 35 7.00 9.62 -3.46
C ARG A 35 8.17 8.66 -3.64
N LEU A 36 8.66 8.52 -4.86
CA LEU A 36 9.75 7.59 -5.23
C LEU A 36 10.75 8.30 -6.16
N GLN A 37 12.03 8.33 -5.77
CA GLN A 37 13.14 8.86 -6.61
C GLN A 37 12.78 10.19 -7.31
N GLU A 38 12.36 11.18 -6.50
CA GLU A 38 11.96 12.53 -6.94
C GLU A 38 10.67 12.62 -7.78
N ARG A 39 9.98 11.51 -8.02
CA ARG A 39 8.69 11.48 -8.69
C ARG A 39 7.55 11.29 -7.70
N LEU A 40 6.41 11.87 -8.04
CA LEU A 40 5.14 11.63 -7.36
C LEU A 40 4.30 10.74 -8.27
N LEU A 41 3.95 9.56 -7.77
CA LEU A 41 3.12 8.59 -8.48
C LEU A 41 1.74 8.57 -7.84
N TYR A 42 0.70 8.67 -8.65
CA TYR A 42 -0.68 8.49 -8.23
C TYR A 42 -1.25 7.26 -8.94
N GLN A 43 -1.62 6.24 -8.19
CA GLN A 43 -2.02 4.96 -8.77
C GLN A 43 -2.86 4.14 -7.81
N GLN A 44 -3.62 3.21 -8.40
CA GLN A 44 -4.29 2.16 -7.67
C GLN A 44 -3.29 1.05 -7.36
N VAL A 45 -3.34 0.52 -6.14
CA VAL A 45 -2.46 -0.56 -5.68
C VAL A 45 -3.26 -1.63 -4.95
N HIS A 46 -2.76 -2.85 -5.05
CA HIS A 46 -3.24 -3.99 -4.27
C HIS A 46 -2.26 -4.29 -3.13
N THR A 47 -2.80 -4.54 -1.95
CA THR A 47 -2.00 -4.90 -0.77
C THR A 47 -2.77 -5.80 0.18
N MET A 48 -2.05 -6.55 1.00
CA MET A 48 -2.61 -7.38 2.06
C MET A 48 -2.07 -6.87 3.40
N VAL A 49 -2.97 -6.57 4.33
CA VAL A 49 -2.65 -6.06 5.66
C VAL A 49 -3.31 -6.91 6.73
N ALA A 50 -2.76 -6.89 7.94
CA ALA A 50 -3.47 -7.44 9.10
C ALA A 50 -4.72 -6.60 9.38
N ALA A 51 -5.81 -7.24 9.83
CA ALA A 51 -7.11 -6.57 10.04
C ALA A 51 -7.03 -5.42 11.06
N GLU A 52 -6.13 -5.53 12.03
CA GLU A 52 -5.83 -4.50 13.03
C GLU A 52 -5.03 -3.31 12.49
N ASN A 53 -4.39 -3.45 11.33
CA ASN A 53 -3.48 -2.45 10.74
C ASN A 53 -4.01 -1.87 9.43
N ILE A 54 -5.32 -1.93 9.21
CA ILE A 54 -5.96 -1.30 8.05
C ILE A 54 -5.73 0.22 8.14
N PRO A 55 -5.08 0.83 7.14
CA PRO A 55 -4.85 2.27 7.16
C PRO A 55 -6.16 3.02 6.94
N VAL A 56 -6.17 4.30 7.30
CA VAL A 56 -7.30 5.21 7.03
C VAL A 56 -6.98 6.14 5.87
N THR A 57 -8.01 6.61 5.16
CA THR A 57 -7.86 7.66 4.15
C THR A 57 -7.17 8.89 4.73
N GLY A 58 -6.20 9.45 3.99
CA GLY A 58 -5.36 10.57 4.40
C GLY A 58 -4.11 10.18 5.18
N ALA A 59 -4.03 8.95 5.70
CA ALA A 59 -2.85 8.47 6.41
C ALA A 59 -1.62 8.42 5.50
N VAL A 60 -0.45 8.71 6.07
CA VAL A 60 0.84 8.51 5.43
C VAL A 60 1.48 7.29 6.06
N VAL A 61 1.67 6.24 5.27
CA VAL A 61 2.18 4.95 5.74
C VAL A 61 3.54 4.63 5.11
N PRO A 62 4.48 4.03 5.87
CA PRO A 62 5.71 3.51 5.31
C PRO A 62 5.40 2.25 4.49
N ILE A 63 6.01 2.16 3.31
CA ILE A 63 5.79 1.06 2.38
C ILE A 63 7.09 0.52 1.80
N ARG A 64 7.03 -0.69 1.24
CA ARG A 64 7.97 -1.15 0.23
C ARG A 64 7.26 -1.34 -1.10
N VAL A 65 7.92 -0.89 -2.17
CA VAL A 65 7.44 -1.00 -3.55
C VAL A 65 8.56 -1.54 -4.43
N LEU A 66 8.20 -2.35 -5.42
CA LEU A 66 9.15 -2.75 -6.47
C LEU A 66 9.10 -1.69 -7.58
N PRO A 67 10.19 -0.99 -7.92
CA PRO A 67 10.19 0.04 -8.96
C PRO A 67 9.67 -0.47 -10.32
N GLU A 68 9.93 -1.73 -10.63
CA GLU A 68 9.47 -2.43 -11.83
C GLU A 68 7.99 -2.81 -11.81
N ASN A 69 7.37 -2.85 -10.62
CA ASN A 69 5.96 -3.15 -10.45
C ASN A 69 5.38 -2.35 -9.28
N THR A 70 4.91 -1.14 -9.58
CA THR A 70 4.33 -0.26 -8.58
C THR A 70 2.87 -0.60 -8.27
N SER A 71 2.21 -1.48 -9.03
CA SER A 71 0.79 -1.87 -8.79
C SER A 71 0.56 -2.64 -7.49
N SER A 72 1.62 -3.06 -6.80
CA SER A 72 1.56 -3.71 -5.50
C SER A 72 2.51 -3.05 -4.53
N ILE A 73 2.05 -2.86 -3.30
CA ILE A 73 2.86 -2.32 -2.21
C ILE A 73 2.77 -3.24 -0.99
N LEU A 74 3.80 -3.20 -0.16
CA LEU A 74 3.77 -3.78 1.18
C LEU A 74 3.72 -2.64 2.18
N ILE A 75 2.64 -2.53 2.94
CA ILE A 75 2.53 -1.58 4.05
C ILE A 75 3.28 -2.15 5.26
N LEU A 76 4.18 -1.36 5.84
CA LEU A 76 4.92 -1.73 7.05
C LEU A 76 4.15 -1.18 8.25
N SER A 77 3.65 -2.07 9.10
CA SER A 77 2.93 -1.73 10.35
C SER A 77 3.89 -1.32 11.45
#